data_AF-A0ABD1VQK3-F1
#
_entry.id   AF-A0ABD1VQK3-F1
#
_cell.length_a   1.000
_cell.length_b   1.000
_cell.length_c   1.000
_cell.angle_alpha   90.00
_cell.angle_beta   90.00
_cell.angle_gamma   90.00
#
_symmetry.space_group_name_H-M   'P 1'
#
loop_
_entity.id
_entity.type
_entity.pdbx_description
1 polymer ?
#
loop_
_entity_poly.entity_id
_entity_poly.type
_entity_poly.pdbx_seq_one_letter_code
_entity_poly.pdbx_strand_id
1 'polypeptide(L)'
;MHFMHTLTRCQFARTLHLNYLNSNRNSIAVDRAGRIHDNSFVDCNDAGVELIETEVHATNVLDVIKDSCNAEKLKQYLPMEPYGEAVLLAVQINFFSCGGTAIGTCLSHKIADGTSLVTFINAWASTCRGVSDQIVQASFDLAQHFPPKDLSGTSLTPNIVLTNEKIVTKRFIFDKEKVAALREAVIGSQLIKTPTRVEAVSAYIWKHFMEVAEGKMNKKKMFGALHIVNLRPRTSPPLSQHTFGNCWSAAIALFTADDNNNHEYQDLAKELGLGRSDKRNR
;
A
#
# COMPACT_ATOMS: atom_id res chain seq x y z
N MET A 1 9.02 17.66 -25.33
CA MET A 1 7.76 17.21 -24.72
C MET A 1 6.99 16.26 -25.61
N HIS A 2 6.46 16.68 -26.77
CA HIS A 2 5.48 15.90 -27.57
C HIS A 2 5.83 14.41 -27.81
N PHE A 3 7.10 14.09 -28.13
CA PHE A 3 7.56 12.71 -28.32
C PHE A 3 7.47 11.86 -27.03
N MET A 4 7.74 12.44 -25.86
CA MET A 4 7.60 11.73 -24.59
C MET A 4 6.14 11.47 -24.25
N HIS A 5 5.22 12.42 -24.50
CA HIS A 5 3.78 12.22 -24.30
C HIS A 5 3.24 11.03 -25.11
N THR A 6 3.56 10.95 -26.41
CA THR A 6 3.10 9.86 -27.27
C THR A 6 3.66 8.50 -26.85
N LEU A 7 4.95 8.46 -26.47
CA LEU A 7 5.60 7.23 -26.02
C LEU A 7 4.97 6.70 -24.72
N THR A 8 4.72 7.59 -23.75
CA THR A 8 4.15 7.23 -22.45
C THR A 8 2.72 6.72 -22.57
N ARG A 9 1.89 7.35 -23.42
CA ARG A 9 0.52 6.87 -23.70
C ARG A 9 0.53 5.49 -24.35
N CYS A 10 1.34 5.28 -25.38
CA CYS A 10 1.42 3.98 -26.07
C CYS A 10 1.94 2.87 -25.15
N GLN A 11 2.88 3.18 -24.26
CA GLN A 11 3.42 2.19 -23.33
C GLN A 11 2.45 1.85 -22.19
N PHE A 12 1.75 2.86 -21.65
CA PHE A 12 0.69 2.65 -20.66
C PHE A 12 -0.48 1.83 -21.21
N ALA A 13 -0.93 2.14 -22.43
CA ALA A 13 -1.91 1.36 -23.17
C ALA A 13 -1.53 -0.12 -23.28
N ARG A 14 -0.27 -0.37 -23.68
CA ARG A 14 0.26 -1.73 -23.84
C ARG A 14 0.32 -2.48 -22.52
N THR A 15 0.63 -1.81 -21.41
CA THR A 15 0.66 -2.45 -20.08
C THR A 15 -0.72 -2.88 -19.62
N LEU A 16 -1.73 -2.03 -19.79
CA LEU A 16 -3.10 -2.39 -19.46
C LEU A 16 -3.55 -3.56 -20.32
N HIS A 17 -3.25 -3.51 -21.62
CA HIS A 17 -3.50 -4.61 -22.54
C HIS A 17 -2.84 -5.92 -22.08
N LEU A 18 -1.55 -5.90 -21.74
CA LEU A 18 -0.79 -7.10 -21.33
C LEU A 18 -1.23 -7.70 -19.99
N ASN A 19 -1.70 -6.87 -19.05
CA ASN A 19 -2.14 -7.35 -17.74
C ASN A 19 -3.62 -7.75 -17.71
N TYR A 20 -4.47 -7.22 -18.58
CA TYR A 20 -5.91 -7.56 -18.64
C TYR A 20 -6.27 -8.60 -19.73
N LEU A 21 -5.28 -9.16 -20.44
CA LEU A 21 -5.51 -10.15 -21.48
C LEU A 21 -5.54 -11.59 -20.94
N ASN A 22 -6.75 -12.07 -20.66
CA ASN A 22 -7.16 -13.43 -21.03
C ASN A 22 -8.65 -13.45 -21.44
N SER A 23 -8.99 -12.67 -22.48
CA SER A 23 -10.14 -12.95 -23.37
C SER A 23 -9.94 -12.24 -24.72
N ASN A 24 -9.69 -13.06 -25.74
CA ASN A 24 -9.73 -12.88 -27.21
C ASN A 24 -9.48 -11.50 -27.89
N ARG A 25 -8.56 -11.59 -28.87
CA ARG A 25 -8.37 -10.85 -30.16
C ARG A 25 -8.15 -9.32 -30.23
N ASN A 26 -7.05 -8.99 -30.92
CA ASN A 26 -6.75 -7.88 -31.84
C ASN A 26 -7.41 -6.52 -31.59
N SER A 27 -6.72 -5.64 -30.87
CA SER A 27 -6.53 -4.21 -31.19
C SER A 27 -5.76 -3.50 -30.06
N ILE A 28 -4.93 -2.53 -30.44
CA ILE A 28 -4.22 -1.63 -29.52
C ILE A 28 -5.24 -0.60 -29.04
N ALA A 29 -5.76 -0.75 -27.83
CA ALA A 29 -6.59 0.26 -27.18
C ALA A 29 -6.33 0.26 -25.67
N VAL A 30 -6.33 1.45 -25.08
CA VAL A 30 -6.27 1.74 -23.62
C VAL A 30 -7.57 1.27 -22.91
N ASP A 31 -8.49 0.67 -23.67
CA ASP A 31 -9.89 0.38 -23.32
C ASP A 31 -10.08 -1.02 -22.73
N ARG A 32 -9.34 -1.44 -21.70
CA ARG A 32 -9.64 -2.74 -21.04
C ARG A 32 -9.66 -2.67 -19.52
N ALA A 33 -10.20 -1.58 -18.98
CA ALA A 33 -10.49 -1.48 -17.55
C ALA A 33 -11.99 -1.34 -17.32
N GLY A 34 -12.49 -2.11 -16.37
CA GLY A 34 -13.90 -2.15 -16.01
C GLY A 34 -14.35 -1.04 -15.06
N ARG A 35 -15.54 -1.23 -14.48
CA ARG A 35 -16.08 -0.42 -13.37
C ARG A 35 -16.51 -1.32 -12.22
N ILE A 36 -16.40 -0.84 -10.98
CA ILE A 36 -16.94 -1.57 -9.83
C ILE A 36 -18.46 -1.41 -9.87
N HIS A 37 -19.20 -2.52 -9.86
CA HIS A 37 -20.65 -2.52 -9.80
C HIS A 37 -21.11 -3.01 -8.42
N ASP A 38 -21.90 -2.18 -7.73
CA ASP A 38 -22.54 -2.49 -6.44
C ASP A 38 -21.64 -3.15 -5.38
N ASN A 39 -20.36 -2.78 -5.36
CA ASN A 39 -19.32 -3.35 -4.49
C ASN A 39 -19.18 -4.88 -4.55
N SER A 40 -19.72 -5.51 -5.59
CA SER A 40 -19.89 -6.96 -5.67
C SER A 40 -18.97 -7.58 -6.70
N PHE A 41 -18.87 -6.96 -7.88
CA PHE A 41 -18.01 -7.42 -8.96
C PHE A 41 -17.45 -6.25 -9.78
N VAL A 42 -16.52 -6.57 -10.66
CA VAL A 42 -16.01 -5.63 -11.66
C VAL A 42 -16.67 -5.96 -13.00
N ASP A 43 -17.41 -5.01 -13.55
CA ASP A 43 -17.93 -5.08 -14.91
C ASP A 43 -16.79 -4.75 -15.88
N CYS A 44 -16.25 -5.74 -16.57
CA CYS A 44 -15.17 -5.60 -17.56
C CYS A 44 -15.71 -5.03 -18.89
N ASN A 45 -16.28 -3.84 -18.83
CA ASN A 45 -16.92 -3.14 -19.95
C ASN A 45 -15.98 -2.26 -20.78
N ASP A 46 -14.67 -2.47 -20.65
CA ASP A 46 -13.68 -1.79 -21.47
C ASP A 46 -13.74 -0.24 -21.40
N ALA A 47 -14.32 0.32 -20.34
CA ALA A 47 -14.49 1.77 -20.13
C ALA A 47 -13.16 2.54 -19.87
N GLY A 48 -12.01 1.87 -20.03
CA GLY A 48 -10.68 2.46 -19.91
C GLY A 48 -10.29 2.92 -18.50
N VAL A 49 -9.06 3.41 -18.39
CA VAL A 49 -8.53 4.05 -17.18
C VAL A 49 -8.27 5.53 -17.45
N GLU A 50 -8.35 6.34 -16.40
CA GLU A 50 -8.05 7.76 -16.51
C GLU A 50 -6.54 8.00 -16.51
N LEU A 51 -6.05 8.69 -17.55
CA LEU A 51 -4.67 9.14 -17.68
C LEU A 51 -4.66 10.66 -17.87
N ILE A 52 -4.13 11.37 -16.89
CA ILE A 52 -4.03 12.83 -16.86
C ILE A 52 -2.57 13.21 -17.08
N GLU A 53 -2.33 14.19 -17.95
CA GLU A 53 -1.02 14.79 -18.15
C GLU A 53 -1.09 16.26 -17.75
N THR A 54 -0.14 16.71 -16.93
CA THR A 54 -0.08 18.08 -16.42
C THR A 54 1.31 18.68 -16.62
N GLU A 55 1.35 19.99 -16.85
CA GLU A 55 2.59 20.77 -16.86
C GLU A 55 2.69 21.59 -15.57
N VAL A 56 3.82 21.49 -14.88
CA VAL A 56 4.11 22.17 -13.62
C VAL A 56 5.14 23.27 -13.87
N HIS A 57 4.67 24.52 -13.88
CA HIS A 57 5.51 25.68 -14.19
C HIS A 57 6.12 26.37 -12.97
N ALA A 58 5.43 26.34 -11.82
CA ALA A 58 5.77 27.17 -10.67
C ALA A 58 6.78 26.55 -9.68
N THR A 59 7.15 25.28 -9.87
CA THR A 59 7.92 24.50 -8.88
C THR A 59 8.92 23.59 -9.60
N ASN A 60 10.07 23.31 -8.99
CA ASN A 60 11.00 22.27 -9.45
C ASN A 60 10.68 20.93 -8.75
N VAL A 61 10.89 19.80 -9.42
CA VAL A 61 10.72 18.46 -8.82
C VAL A 61 11.51 18.29 -7.52
N LEU A 62 12.70 18.91 -7.40
CA LEU A 62 13.50 18.88 -6.18
C LEU A 62 12.82 19.56 -5.00
N ASP A 63 12.05 20.61 -5.23
CA ASP A 63 11.32 21.31 -4.17
C ASP A 63 10.16 20.46 -3.67
N VAL A 64 9.50 19.73 -4.58
CA VAL A 64 8.49 18.72 -4.23
C VAL A 64 9.09 17.61 -3.36
N ILE A 65 10.28 17.12 -3.72
CA ILE A 65 10.98 16.08 -2.94
C ILE A 65 11.35 16.62 -1.54
N LYS A 66 11.83 17.85 -1.44
CA LYS A 66 12.16 18.48 -0.14
C LYS A 66 10.92 18.65 0.74
N ASP A 67 9.80 19.06 0.16
CA ASP A 67 8.53 19.31 0.86
C ASP A 67 7.60 18.07 0.88
N SER A 68 8.11 16.89 0.54
CA SER A 68 7.32 15.65 0.47
C SER A 68 6.79 15.16 1.83
N CYS A 69 7.08 15.85 2.93
CA CYS A 69 6.44 15.62 4.21
C CYS A 69 5.05 16.25 4.32
N ASN A 70 4.68 17.16 3.40
CA ASN A 70 3.38 17.80 3.37
C ASN A 70 2.43 17.02 2.45
N ALA A 71 1.71 16.06 3.03
CA ALA A 71 0.77 15.21 2.30
C ALA A 71 -0.30 16.01 1.53
N GLU A 72 -0.78 17.13 2.10
CA GLU A 72 -1.78 17.99 1.45
C GLU A 72 -1.24 18.62 0.16
N LYS A 73 0.02 19.06 0.16
CA LYS A 73 0.66 19.57 -1.06
C LYS A 73 0.93 18.49 -2.10
N LEU A 74 1.07 17.23 -1.69
CA LEU A 74 1.28 16.13 -2.63
C LEU A 74 0.01 15.73 -3.38
N LYS A 75 -1.18 16.04 -2.84
CA LYS A 75 -2.47 15.72 -3.47
C LYS A 75 -2.61 16.29 -4.88
N GLN A 76 -2.06 17.48 -5.15
CA GLN A 76 -2.12 18.10 -6.47
C GLN A 76 -1.45 17.27 -7.58
N TYR A 77 -0.56 16.34 -7.21
CA TYR A 77 0.14 15.45 -8.14
C TYR A 77 -0.57 14.11 -8.33
N LEU A 78 -1.70 13.89 -7.66
CA LEU A 78 -2.57 12.71 -7.81
C LEU A 78 -3.70 13.02 -8.80
N PRO A 79 -4.16 12.02 -9.57
CA PRO A 79 -5.23 12.20 -10.56
C PRO A 79 -6.59 12.56 -9.95
N MET A 80 -6.79 12.26 -8.67
CA MET A 80 -8.04 12.52 -7.97
C MET A 80 -7.79 12.65 -6.48
N GLU A 81 -8.73 13.29 -5.78
CA GLU A 81 -8.73 13.29 -4.32
C GLU A 81 -8.81 11.83 -3.80
N PRO A 82 -7.98 11.46 -2.81
CA PRO A 82 -8.17 10.21 -2.11
C PRO A 82 -9.61 10.21 -1.56
N TYR A 83 -10.33 9.08 -1.72
CA TYR A 83 -11.74 8.89 -1.34
C TYR A 83 -12.81 9.44 -2.32
N GLY A 84 -12.44 9.81 -3.56
CA GLY A 84 -13.38 10.17 -4.63
C GLY A 84 -14.13 9.00 -5.31
N GLU A 85 -14.76 9.26 -6.47
CA GLU A 85 -15.56 8.29 -7.22
C GLU A 85 -14.82 6.98 -7.55
N ALA A 86 -15.57 5.89 -7.74
CA ALA A 86 -15.06 4.53 -7.84
C ALA A 86 -14.40 4.21 -9.20
N VAL A 87 -13.22 4.78 -9.47
CA VAL A 87 -12.34 4.32 -10.55
C VAL A 87 -11.52 3.12 -10.09
N LEU A 88 -11.24 2.18 -11.00
CA LEU A 88 -10.35 1.05 -10.71
C LEU A 88 -8.91 1.53 -10.56
N LEU A 89 -8.46 2.33 -11.54
CA LEU A 89 -7.12 2.89 -11.64
C LEU A 89 -7.22 4.26 -12.32
N ALA A 90 -6.49 5.23 -11.80
CA ALA A 90 -6.21 6.50 -12.46
C ALA A 90 -4.72 6.84 -12.30
N VAL A 91 -4.16 7.54 -13.28
CA VAL A 91 -2.75 7.93 -13.31
C VAL A 91 -2.64 9.40 -13.72
N GLN A 92 -1.80 10.16 -13.01
CA GLN A 92 -1.43 11.52 -13.39
C GLN A 92 0.07 11.61 -13.60
N ILE A 93 0.49 12.15 -14.74
CA ILE A 93 1.89 12.39 -15.09
C ILE A 93 2.13 13.89 -15.09
N ASN A 94 2.99 14.34 -14.20
CA ASN A 94 3.30 15.74 -13.96
C ASN A 94 4.68 16.05 -14.52
N PHE A 95 4.74 16.85 -15.59
CA PHE A 95 5.97 17.27 -16.23
C PHE A 95 6.41 18.63 -15.70
N PHE A 96 7.57 18.68 -15.06
CA PHE A 96 8.13 19.91 -14.49
C PHE A 96 8.97 20.64 -15.53
N SER A 97 8.96 21.97 -15.48
CA SER A 97 9.73 22.81 -16.41
C SER A 97 11.25 22.54 -16.37
N CYS A 98 11.75 21.98 -15.26
CA CYS A 98 13.15 21.55 -15.12
C CYS A 98 13.47 20.20 -15.80
N GLY A 99 12.51 19.59 -16.51
CA GLY A 99 12.63 18.25 -17.11
C GLY A 99 12.39 17.10 -16.12
N GLY A 100 12.08 17.40 -14.86
CA GLY A 100 11.69 16.39 -13.87
C GLY A 100 10.26 15.88 -14.12
N THR A 101 9.95 14.69 -13.60
CA THR A 101 8.60 14.11 -13.72
C THR A 101 8.17 13.51 -12.39
N ALA A 102 6.89 13.70 -12.02
CA ALA A 102 6.25 12.97 -10.94
C ALA A 102 5.03 12.20 -11.47
N ILE A 103 4.90 10.94 -11.06
CA ILE A 103 3.77 10.08 -11.46
C ILE A 103 2.95 9.79 -10.21
N GLY A 104 1.71 10.27 -10.19
CA GLY A 104 0.70 9.94 -9.20
C GLY A 104 -0.20 8.82 -9.68
N THR A 105 -0.56 7.90 -8.80
CA THR A 105 -1.44 6.77 -9.13
C THR A 105 -2.49 6.58 -8.05
N CYS A 106 -3.75 6.42 -8.45
CA CYS A 106 -4.84 6.03 -7.57
C CYS A 106 -5.38 4.67 -8.01
N LEU A 107 -5.28 3.66 -7.14
CA LEU A 107 -5.77 2.30 -7.39
C LEU A 107 -6.80 1.97 -6.31
N SER A 108 -7.98 1.49 -6.70
CA SER A 108 -9.04 1.17 -5.76
C SER A 108 -8.62 0.02 -4.84
N HIS A 109 -8.59 0.29 -3.53
CA HIS A 109 -8.25 -0.72 -2.54
C HIS A 109 -9.31 -1.85 -2.46
N LYS A 110 -10.48 -1.69 -3.09
CA LYS A 110 -11.48 -2.78 -3.22
C LYS A 110 -10.96 -3.94 -4.06
N ILE A 111 -10.15 -3.66 -5.08
CA ILE A 111 -9.69 -4.67 -6.04
C ILE A 111 -8.22 -5.05 -5.88
N ALA A 112 -7.45 -4.30 -5.08
CA ALA A 112 -6.00 -4.46 -5.04
C ALA A 112 -5.40 -4.05 -3.69
N ASP A 113 -4.34 -4.76 -3.30
CA ASP A 113 -3.47 -4.36 -2.19
C ASP A 113 -2.16 -3.72 -2.69
N GLY A 114 -1.30 -3.30 -1.76
CA GLY A 114 -0.01 -2.70 -2.11
C GLY A 114 0.91 -3.61 -2.95
N THR A 115 0.80 -4.94 -2.81
CA THR A 115 1.59 -5.87 -3.65
C THR A 115 1.09 -5.83 -5.09
N SER A 116 -0.24 -5.79 -5.27
CA SER A 116 -0.88 -5.67 -6.58
C SER A 116 -0.53 -4.35 -7.28
N LEU A 117 -0.48 -3.24 -6.54
CA LEU A 117 -0.01 -1.95 -7.06
C LEU A 117 1.44 -2.02 -7.55
N VAL A 118 2.34 -2.62 -6.76
CA VAL A 118 3.76 -2.78 -7.16
C VAL A 118 3.88 -3.68 -8.39
N THR A 119 3.11 -4.77 -8.47
CA THR A 119 3.05 -5.64 -9.65
C THR A 119 2.64 -4.86 -10.89
N PHE A 120 1.59 -4.03 -10.80
CA PHE A 120 1.15 -3.15 -11.88
C PHE A 120 2.25 -2.18 -12.31
N ILE A 121 2.87 -1.45 -11.37
CA ILE A 121 3.95 -0.49 -11.67
C ILE A 121 5.15 -1.17 -12.33
N ASN A 122 5.54 -2.35 -11.85
CA ASN A 122 6.65 -3.11 -12.43
C ASN A 122 6.34 -3.57 -13.86
N ALA A 123 5.15 -4.10 -14.09
CA ALA A 123 4.70 -4.48 -15.43
C ALA A 123 4.64 -3.26 -16.36
N TRP A 124 4.18 -2.11 -15.85
CA TRP A 124 4.19 -0.84 -16.59
C TRP A 124 5.60 -0.44 -16.99
N ALA A 125 6.52 -0.38 -16.04
CA ALA A 125 7.90 -0.02 -16.29
C ALA A 125 8.61 -0.98 -17.25
N SER A 126 8.38 -2.30 -17.14
CA SER A 126 8.94 -3.29 -18.07
C SER A 126 8.41 -3.12 -19.49
N THR A 127 7.10 -2.85 -19.64
CA THR A 127 6.49 -2.55 -20.94
C THR A 127 7.10 -1.29 -21.56
N CYS A 128 7.30 -0.23 -20.77
CA CYS A 128 7.94 1.00 -21.23
C CYS A 128 9.37 0.76 -21.73
N ARG A 129 10.11 -0.17 -21.13
CA ARG A 129 11.46 -0.53 -21.58
C ARG A 129 11.47 -1.41 -22.83
N GLY A 130 10.33 -1.92 -23.29
CA GLY A 130 10.26 -2.85 -24.42
C GLY A 130 10.85 -4.23 -24.13
N VAL A 131 10.98 -4.61 -22.85
CA VAL A 131 11.53 -5.92 -22.45
C VAL A 131 10.38 -6.93 -22.49
N SER A 132 10.23 -7.64 -23.61
CA SER A 132 9.17 -8.64 -23.84
C SER A 132 9.27 -9.86 -22.93
N ASP A 133 10.50 -10.26 -22.58
CA ASP A 133 10.76 -11.55 -21.92
C ASP A 133 10.62 -11.47 -20.38
N GLN A 134 10.29 -10.29 -19.85
CA GLN A 134 10.12 -10.02 -18.40
C GLN A 134 8.81 -9.31 -18.08
N ILE A 135 7.80 -9.37 -18.97
CA ILE A 135 6.49 -8.81 -18.67
C ILE A 135 5.89 -9.64 -17.53
N VAL A 136 5.88 -9.04 -16.34
CA VAL A 136 5.20 -9.59 -15.18
C VAL A 136 3.71 -9.65 -15.50
N GLN A 137 3.17 -10.84 -15.72
CA GLN A 137 1.74 -11.06 -15.93
C GLN A 137 1.04 -11.24 -14.60
N ALA A 138 0.08 -10.36 -14.33
CA ALA A 138 -0.82 -10.51 -13.18
C ALA A 138 -1.77 -11.71 -13.38
N SER A 139 -1.97 -12.51 -12.34
CA SER A 139 -3.02 -13.55 -12.33
C SER A 139 -4.25 -13.05 -11.55
N PHE A 140 -5.45 -13.29 -12.07
CA PHE A 140 -6.72 -12.88 -11.45
C PHE A 140 -7.51 -14.09 -10.92
N ASP A 141 -6.79 -15.02 -10.29
CA ASP A 141 -7.29 -16.30 -9.78
C ASP A 141 -7.52 -16.29 -8.26
N LEU A 142 -7.33 -15.14 -7.58
CA LEU A 142 -7.43 -15.06 -6.12
C LEU A 142 -8.80 -15.53 -5.58
N ALA A 143 -9.88 -15.28 -6.31
CA ALA A 143 -11.22 -15.73 -5.95
C ALA A 143 -11.38 -17.26 -5.95
N GLN A 144 -10.50 -18.01 -6.63
CA GLN A 144 -10.49 -19.48 -6.58
C GLN A 144 -9.95 -19.98 -5.24
N HIS A 145 -9.04 -19.22 -4.63
CA HIS A 145 -8.46 -19.53 -3.32
C HIS A 145 -9.31 -18.97 -2.17
N PHE A 146 -9.96 -17.83 -2.39
CA PHE A 146 -10.80 -17.14 -1.42
C PHE A 146 -12.14 -16.78 -2.08
N PRO A 147 -13.07 -17.76 -2.21
CA PRO A 147 -14.34 -17.52 -2.88
C PRO A 147 -15.14 -16.43 -2.15
N PRO A 148 -15.82 -15.53 -2.90
CA PRO A 148 -16.63 -14.49 -2.31
C PRO A 148 -17.74 -15.11 -1.47
N LYS A 149 -18.02 -14.52 -0.31
CA LYS A 149 -19.18 -14.85 0.51
C LYS A 149 -20.13 -13.68 0.52
N ASP A 150 -21.42 -13.97 0.44
CA ASP A 150 -22.43 -12.96 0.71
C ASP A 150 -22.35 -12.56 2.18
N LEU A 151 -22.06 -11.28 2.41
CA LEU A 151 -21.99 -10.68 3.75
C LEU A 151 -23.19 -9.78 4.02
N SER A 152 -24.19 -9.76 3.13
CA SER A 152 -25.44 -9.06 3.34
C SER A 152 -26.06 -9.51 4.68
N GLY A 153 -26.36 -8.55 5.56
CA GLY A 153 -26.88 -8.82 6.90
C GLY A 153 -25.85 -9.12 8.00
N THR A 154 -24.54 -9.15 7.70
CA THR A 154 -23.50 -9.20 8.75
C THR A 154 -23.05 -7.80 9.16
N SER A 155 -22.81 -7.57 10.46
CA SER A 155 -22.22 -6.32 11.00
C SER A 155 -20.74 -6.12 10.61
N LEU A 156 -20.19 -6.96 9.73
CA LEU A 156 -18.79 -6.93 9.29
C LEU A 156 -18.57 -5.91 8.16
N THR A 157 -19.20 -4.74 8.26
CA THR A 157 -18.81 -3.60 7.42
C THR A 157 -17.42 -3.16 7.88
N PRO A 158 -16.38 -3.21 7.02
CA PRO A 158 -15.10 -2.60 7.34
C PRO A 158 -15.29 -1.08 7.31
N ASN A 159 -15.80 -0.53 8.41
CA ASN A 159 -15.83 0.90 8.61
C ASN A 159 -14.40 1.32 8.91
N ILE A 160 -13.72 1.88 7.91
CA ILE A 160 -12.61 2.78 8.17
C ILE A 160 -13.23 3.89 9.02
N VAL A 161 -12.91 3.90 10.31
CA VAL A 161 -13.36 4.96 11.21
C VAL A 161 -12.68 6.24 10.75
N LEU A 162 -13.34 6.96 9.85
CA LEU A 162 -12.99 8.32 9.48
C LEU A 162 -13.35 9.18 10.69
N THR A 163 -12.33 9.59 11.43
CA THR A 163 -12.51 10.54 12.52
C THR A 163 -12.69 11.93 11.90
N ASN A 164 -13.56 12.76 12.48
CA ASN A 164 -13.67 14.17 12.11
C ASN A 164 -12.55 15.02 12.76
N GLU A 165 -11.56 14.38 13.38
CA GLU A 165 -10.47 15.10 14.03
C GLU A 165 -9.49 15.63 12.98
N LYS A 166 -8.87 16.77 13.30
CA LYS A 166 -7.82 17.31 12.46
C LYS A 166 -6.55 16.49 12.62
N ILE A 167 -6.35 15.53 11.72
CA ILE A 167 -5.14 14.71 11.66
C ILE A 167 -4.08 15.43 10.83
N VAL A 168 -2.85 15.50 11.34
CA VAL A 168 -1.69 15.97 10.60
C VAL A 168 -0.76 14.81 10.29
N THR A 169 -0.33 14.70 9.04
CA THR A 169 0.65 13.69 8.63
C THR A 169 2.06 14.27 8.74
N LYS A 170 2.97 13.53 9.37
CA LYS A 170 4.40 13.86 9.48
C LYS A 170 5.23 12.67 9.03
N ARG A 171 6.39 12.95 8.42
CA ARG A 171 7.36 11.93 8.01
C ARG A 171 8.54 11.90 8.97
N PHE A 172 8.75 10.74 9.60
CA PHE A 172 9.90 10.47 10.46
C PHE A 172 10.89 9.58 9.72
N ILE A 173 12.16 9.99 9.64
CA ILE A 173 13.20 9.27 8.90
C ILE A 173 14.13 8.56 9.90
N PHE A 174 14.14 7.24 9.82
CA PHE A 174 15.06 6.36 10.52
C PHE A 174 16.12 5.89 9.53
N ASP A 175 17.30 6.51 9.61
CA ASP A 175 18.47 6.09 8.83
C ASP A 175 19.03 4.75 9.31
N LYS A 176 20.04 4.26 8.61
CA LYS A 176 20.63 2.94 8.87
C LYS A 176 21.16 2.84 10.30
N GLU A 177 21.80 3.89 10.79
CA GLU A 177 22.43 3.98 12.10
C GLU A 177 21.36 3.97 13.20
N LYS A 178 20.30 4.77 13.08
CA LYS A 178 19.16 4.74 14.02
C LYS A 178 18.48 3.38 14.05
N VAL A 179 18.25 2.76 12.88
CA VAL A 179 17.64 1.42 12.83
C VAL A 179 18.56 0.37 13.46
N ALA A 180 19.86 0.47 13.29
CA ALA A 180 20.83 -0.43 13.94
C ALA A 180 20.77 -0.28 15.46
N ALA A 181 20.84 0.95 15.97
CA ALA A 181 20.74 1.24 17.40
C ALA A 181 19.42 0.73 18.01
N LEU A 182 18.30 0.93 17.30
CA LEU A 182 17.00 0.41 17.70
C LEU A 182 16.97 -1.12 17.74
N ARG A 183 17.67 -1.83 16.86
CA ARG A 183 17.71 -3.30 16.89
C ARG A 183 18.61 -3.81 18.01
N GLU A 184 19.75 -3.17 18.24
CA GLU A 184 20.69 -3.51 19.32
C GLU A 184 20.07 -3.32 20.70
N ALA A 185 19.32 -2.24 20.90
CA ALA A 185 18.58 -2.00 22.16
C ALA A 185 17.57 -3.10 22.50
N VAL A 186 17.14 -3.90 21.51
CA VAL A 186 16.28 -5.07 21.74
C VAL A 186 17.06 -6.33 22.13
N ILE A 187 18.29 -6.50 21.60
CA ILE A 187 19.11 -7.70 21.79
C ILE A 187 19.69 -7.78 23.22
N GLY A 188 19.80 -6.64 23.92
CA GLY A 188 20.32 -6.58 25.29
C GLY A 188 19.50 -7.35 26.34
N SER A 189 18.28 -7.80 26.01
CA SER A 189 17.47 -8.68 26.84
C SER A 189 17.27 -10.04 26.17
N GLN A 190 16.81 -11.03 26.94
CA GLN A 190 16.80 -12.48 26.67
C GLN A 190 15.94 -12.95 25.46
N LEU A 191 15.81 -12.14 24.41
CA LEU A 191 15.12 -12.48 23.18
C LEU A 191 15.89 -13.55 22.37
N ILE A 192 15.21 -14.64 22.05
CA ILE A 192 15.72 -15.79 21.29
C ILE A 192 16.08 -15.40 19.84
N LYS A 193 15.60 -14.25 19.33
CA LYS A 193 15.81 -13.82 17.94
C LYS A 193 15.88 -12.29 17.79
N THR A 194 16.84 -11.82 17.01
CA THR A 194 16.96 -10.40 16.65
C THR A 194 15.72 -9.90 15.89
N PRO A 195 15.11 -8.76 16.29
CA PRO A 195 13.97 -8.20 15.58
C PRO A 195 14.33 -7.77 14.15
N THR A 196 13.34 -7.79 13.27
CA THR A 196 13.42 -7.16 11.95
C THR A 196 13.45 -5.63 12.09
N ARG A 197 13.89 -4.94 11.02
CA ARG A 197 13.87 -3.46 10.97
C ARG A 197 12.47 -2.88 11.20
N VAL A 198 11.44 -3.55 10.68
CA VAL A 198 10.04 -3.13 10.84
C VAL A 198 9.59 -3.32 12.28
N GLU A 199 9.85 -4.48 12.89
CA GLU A 199 9.48 -4.74 14.29
C GLU A 199 10.15 -3.73 15.25
N ALA A 200 11.44 -3.44 15.05
CA ALA A 200 12.17 -2.47 15.86
C ALA A 200 11.58 -1.05 15.74
N VAL A 201 11.39 -0.53 14.52
CA VAL A 201 10.84 0.82 14.33
C VAL A 201 9.38 0.89 14.81
N SER A 202 8.57 -0.13 14.56
CA SER A 202 7.17 -0.16 15.01
C SER A 202 7.05 -0.22 16.53
N ALA A 203 7.89 -1.02 17.21
CA ALA A 203 7.91 -1.06 18.68
C ALA A 203 8.28 0.31 19.26
N TYR A 204 9.20 1.04 18.63
CA TYR A 204 9.64 2.35 19.09
C TYR A 204 8.52 3.38 18.96
N ILE A 205 7.84 3.40 17.80
CA ILE A 205 6.68 4.25 17.58
C ILE A 205 5.54 3.88 18.53
N TRP A 206 5.26 2.58 18.70
CA TRP A 206 4.17 2.11 19.54
C TRP A 206 4.39 2.48 21.01
N LYS A 207 5.61 2.32 21.52
CA LYS A 207 6.01 2.76 22.86
C LYS A 207 5.68 4.23 23.09
N HIS A 208 6.20 5.12 22.24
CA HIS A 208 5.99 6.56 22.41
C HIS A 208 4.54 6.98 22.17
N PHE A 209 3.81 6.27 21.32
CA PHE A 209 2.37 6.47 21.18
C PHE A 209 1.63 6.14 22.49
N MET A 210 1.98 5.04 23.15
CA MET A 210 1.40 4.65 24.44
C MET A 210 1.67 5.68 25.53
N GLU A 211 2.94 6.10 25.69
CA GLU A 211 3.35 7.12 26.67
C GLU A 211 2.53 8.42 26.52
N VAL A 212 2.33 8.89 25.27
CA VAL A 212 1.52 10.08 24.99
C VAL A 212 0.03 9.85 25.27
N ALA A 213 -0.49 8.66 24.99
CA ALA A 213 -1.90 8.31 25.14
C ALA A 213 -2.31 8.04 26.60
N GLU A 214 -1.37 7.60 27.44
CA GLU A 214 -1.53 7.42 28.89
C GLU A 214 -1.61 8.78 29.59
N GLY A 215 -0.71 9.71 29.26
CA GLY A 215 -0.71 11.06 29.85
C GLY A 215 -1.98 11.87 29.59
N LYS A 216 -2.86 11.42 28.67
CA LYS A 216 -4.11 12.10 28.31
C LYS A 216 -5.37 11.47 28.89
N MET A 217 -5.31 10.25 29.43
CA MET A 217 -6.53 9.46 29.70
C MET A 217 -6.49 8.73 31.05
N ASN A 218 -7.54 8.90 31.86
CA ASN A 218 -7.60 8.50 33.27
C ASN A 218 -8.05 7.04 33.54
N LYS A 219 -7.77 6.06 32.66
CA LYS A 219 -8.23 4.65 32.87
C LYS A 219 -7.19 3.63 32.37
N LYS A 220 -7.19 2.43 32.97
CA LYS A 220 -6.45 1.24 32.48
C LYS A 220 -6.82 0.93 31.04
N LYS A 221 -5.83 0.64 30.20
CA LYS A 221 -6.00 0.55 28.75
C LYS A 221 -5.27 -0.63 28.14
N MET A 222 -5.94 -1.20 27.14
CA MET A 222 -5.33 -2.06 26.16
C MET A 222 -4.94 -1.22 24.94
N PHE A 223 -3.67 -1.31 24.55
CA PHE A 223 -3.12 -0.73 23.35
C PHE A 223 -2.90 -1.84 22.32
N GLY A 224 -3.26 -1.58 21.06
CA GLY A 224 -3.08 -2.52 19.97
C GLY A 224 -2.19 -1.95 18.88
N ALA A 225 -1.21 -2.73 18.44
CA ALA A 225 -0.47 -2.49 17.21
C ALA A 225 -0.90 -3.50 16.15
N LEU A 226 -1.24 -3.01 14.96
CA LEU A 226 -1.72 -3.81 13.84
C LEU A 226 -0.77 -3.66 12.66
N HIS A 227 -0.25 -4.79 12.17
CA HIS A 227 0.53 -4.86 10.94
C HIS A 227 -0.23 -5.62 9.87
N ILE A 228 -0.42 -4.99 8.72
CA ILE A 228 -0.91 -5.66 7.52
C ILE A 228 0.25 -6.46 6.91
N VAL A 229 0.05 -7.77 6.74
CA VAL A 229 1.06 -8.70 6.20
C VAL A 229 0.55 -9.36 4.92
N ASN A 230 1.42 -9.47 3.92
CA ASN A 230 1.13 -10.15 2.65
C ASN A 230 0.88 -11.65 2.89
N LEU A 231 -0.30 -12.16 2.53
CA LEU A 231 -0.66 -13.57 2.71
C LEU A 231 -0.09 -14.49 1.63
N ARG A 232 0.23 -13.97 0.43
CA ARG A 232 0.72 -14.78 -0.69
C ARG A 232 1.85 -15.76 -0.32
N PRO A 233 2.96 -15.33 0.33
CA PRO A 233 4.02 -16.26 0.72
C PRO A 233 3.70 -17.12 1.96
N ARG A 234 2.50 -16.99 2.53
CA ARG A 234 2.06 -17.63 3.77
C ARG A 234 0.96 -18.67 3.56
N THR A 235 0.38 -18.77 2.37
CA THR A 235 -0.55 -19.85 2.04
C THR A 235 0.20 -21.17 1.87
N SER A 236 -0.53 -22.29 1.92
CA SER A 236 0.00 -23.62 1.65
C SER A 236 -0.81 -24.29 0.53
N PRO A 237 -0.28 -24.37 -0.71
CA PRO A 237 1.03 -23.86 -1.16
C PRO A 237 1.09 -22.32 -1.25
N PRO A 238 2.29 -21.71 -1.25
CA PRO A 238 2.45 -20.27 -1.44
C PRO A 238 1.87 -19.80 -2.78
N LEU A 239 1.08 -18.72 -2.75
CA LEU A 239 0.60 -18.06 -3.96
C LEU A 239 1.72 -17.26 -4.64
N SER A 240 1.60 -17.09 -5.95
CA SER A 240 2.48 -16.22 -6.72
C SER A 240 2.40 -14.79 -6.19
N GLN A 241 3.55 -14.09 -6.14
CA GLN A 241 3.58 -12.66 -5.84
C GLN A 241 2.82 -11.81 -6.89
N HIS A 242 2.56 -12.39 -8.06
CA HIS A 242 1.85 -11.76 -9.18
C HIS A 242 0.33 -12.01 -9.15
N THR A 243 -0.17 -12.80 -8.19
CA THR A 243 -1.61 -12.92 -7.95
C THR A 243 -2.18 -11.56 -7.53
N PHE A 244 -3.04 -11.02 -8.37
CA PHE A 244 -3.64 -9.70 -8.20
C PHE A 244 -4.85 -9.76 -7.27
N GLY A 245 -5.00 -8.77 -6.41
CA GLY A 245 -6.12 -8.69 -5.47
C GLY A 245 -5.69 -8.39 -4.05
N ASN A 246 -6.67 -8.26 -3.15
CA ASN A 246 -6.45 -8.13 -1.72
C ASN A 246 -6.08 -9.49 -1.11
N CYS A 247 -4.79 -9.75 -0.89
CA CYS A 247 -4.32 -10.98 -0.25
C CYS A 247 -3.40 -10.62 0.92
N TRP A 248 -4.02 -10.16 2.01
CA TRP A 248 -3.34 -9.71 3.22
C TRP A 248 -4.11 -10.13 4.48
N SER A 249 -3.41 -10.15 5.61
CA SER A 249 -3.99 -10.37 6.94
C SER A 249 -3.46 -9.36 7.93
N ALA A 250 -4.21 -9.10 8.99
CA ALA A 250 -3.72 -8.34 10.13
C ALA A 250 -3.00 -9.27 11.12
N ALA A 251 -1.74 -8.95 11.42
CA ALA A 251 -1.03 -9.42 12.61
C ALA A 251 -1.24 -8.38 13.71
N ILE A 252 -1.78 -8.81 14.85
CA ILE A 252 -2.16 -7.92 15.95
C ILE A 252 -1.29 -8.26 17.15
N ALA A 253 -0.67 -7.24 17.74
CA ALA A 253 -0.05 -7.28 19.04
C ALA A 253 -0.91 -6.44 20.00
N LEU A 254 -1.21 -6.99 21.16
CA LEU A 254 -1.98 -6.31 22.20
C LEU A 254 -1.11 -6.18 23.43
N PHE A 255 -1.23 -5.04 24.10
CA PHE A 255 -0.55 -4.79 25.36
C PHE A 255 -1.52 -4.12 26.32
N THR A 256 -1.57 -4.58 27.56
CA THR A 256 -2.37 -3.94 28.62
C THR A 256 -1.43 -3.17 29.53
N ALA A 257 -1.68 -1.88 29.67
CA ALA A 257 -0.94 -1.04 30.60
C ALA A 257 -1.44 -1.31 32.03
N ASP A 258 -0.58 -1.95 32.82
CA ASP A 258 -0.80 -2.28 34.22
C ASP A 258 0.20 -1.50 35.08
N ASP A 259 -0.19 -1.10 36.30
CA ASP A 259 0.58 -0.21 37.19
C ASP A 259 2.01 -0.70 37.53
N ASN A 260 2.34 -1.96 37.21
CA ASN A 260 3.62 -2.62 37.50
C ASN A 260 4.51 -2.90 36.29
N ASN A 261 4.04 -2.68 35.05
CA ASN A 261 4.82 -3.00 33.85
C ASN A 261 5.43 -1.74 33.25
N ASN A 262 6.75 -1.60 33.39
CA ASN A 262 7.49 -0.60 32.64
C ASN A 262 7.36 -0.87 31.12
N HIS A 263 7.16 0.20 30.34
CA HIS A 263 7.05 0.22 28.88
C HIS A 263 8.38 -0.11 28.20
N GLU A 264 8.93 -1.29 28.46
CA GLU A 264 10.20 -1.67 27.88
C GLU A 264 10.01 -1.96 26.40
N TYR A 265 10.79 -1.23 25.61
CA TYR A 265 10.78 -1.28 24.16
C TYR A 265 11.01 -2.71 23.61
N GLN A 266 11.72 -3.54 24.38
CA GLN A 266 11.99 -4.94 24.08
C GLN A 266 10.73 -5.82 24.09
N ASP A 267 9.85 -5.64 25.07
CA ASP A 267 8.63 -6.44 25.20
C ASP A 267 7.67 -6.16 24.05
N LEU A 268 7.53 -4.89 23.67
CA LEU A 268 6.71 -4.51 22.52
C LEU A 268 7.25 -5.10 21.21
N ALA A 269 8.58 -5.12 21.03
CA ALA A 269 9.20 -5.74 19.86
C ALA A 269 8.96 -7.25 19.81
N LYS A 270 8.96 -7.92 20.97
CA LYS A 270 8.63 -9.34 21.11
C LYS A 270 7.18 -9.63 20.73
N GLU A 271 6.23 -8.87 21.26
CA GLU A 271 4.79 -9.03 20.97
C GLU A 271 4.50 -8.86 19.48
N LEU A 272 5.12 -7.87 18.82
CA LEU A 272 5.02 -7.69 17.36
C LEU A 272 5.56 -8.91 16.59
N GLY A 273 6.66 -9.50 17.06
CA GLY A 273 7.24 -10.70 16.47
C GLY A 273 6.36 -11.94 16.62
N LEU A 274 5.70 -12.10 17.77
CA LEU A 274 4.76 -13.19 18.05
C LEU A 274 3.51 -13.07 17.17
N GLY A 275 2.84 -11.91 17.16
CA GLY A 275 1.63 -11.70 16.36
C GLY A 275 1.85 -11.92 14.85
N ARG A 276 3.08 -11.64 14.36
CA ARG A 276 3.47 -11.94 12.97
C ARG A 276 3.75 -13.44 12.74
N SER A 277 4.30 -14.14 13.73
CA SER A 277 4.68 -15.55 13.62
C SER A 277 3.48 -16.48 13.65
N ASP A 278 2.43 -16.13 14.39
CA ASP A 278 1.14 -16.83 14.39
C ASP A 278 0.49 -16.89 13.00
N LYS A 279 0.85 -15.97 12.10
CA LYS A 279 0.39 -15.93 10.71
C LYS A 279 1.25 -16.74 9.74
N ARG A 280 2.34 -17.35 10.19
CA ARG A 280 3.17 -18.25 9.35
C ARG A 280 2.78 -19.73 9.47
N ASN A 281 2.01 -20.08 10.50
CA ASN A 281 1.67 -21.47 10.85
C ASN A 281 0.18 -21.80 10.60
N ARG A 282 -0.53 -21.00 9.80
CA ARG A 282 -1.95 -21.22 9.46
C ARG A 282 -2.13 -21.29 7.96
#